data_AF-A0A0V1M373-F1
#
_entry.id   AF-A0A0V1M373-F1
#
_cell.length_a   1.000
_cell.length_b   1.000
_cell.length_c   1.000
_cell.angle_alpha   90.00
_cell.angle_beta   90.00
_cell.angle_gamma   90.00
#
_symmetry.space_group_name_H-M   'P 1'
#
loop_
_entity.id
_entity.type
_entity.pdbx_description
1 polymer ?
#
loop_
_entity_poly.entity_id
_entity_poly.type
_entity_poly.pdbx_seq_one_letter_code
_entity_poly.pdbx_strand_id
1 'polypeptide(L)'
;MTWLFISSLVVHYASTVKYCVRDFVKKNLDTVNESSDEVLRTSRNCFLVQLLQACSLHSCRNHRNEPLPLALAYDGVERENMTP
;
A
#
# COMPACT_ATOMS: atom_id res chain seq x y z
N MET A 1 -16.01 -5.75 24.95
CA MET A 1 -15.73 -5.39 23.54
C MET A 1 -14.44 -6.06 23.10
N THR A 2 -14.55 -7.17 22.39
CA THR A 2 -13.39 -7.87 21.80
C THR A 2 -13.00 -7.14 20.53
N TRP A 3 -11.89 -6.40 20.57
CA TRP A 3 -11.24 -5.88 19.37
C TRP A 3 -10.76 -7.08 18.55
N LEU A 4 -11.53 -7.50 17.56
CA LEU A 4 -11.09 -8.48 16.56
C LEU A 4 -9.95 -7.84 15.76
N PHE A 5 -8.71 -8.12 16.18
CA PHE A 5 -7.54 -7.86 15.35
C PHE A 5 -7.60 -8.80 14.15
N ILE A 6 -8.19 -8.32 13.04
CA ILE A 6 -8.15 -9.03 11.78
C ILE A 6 -6.67 -9.20 11.41
N SER A 7 -6.25 -10.43 11.19
CA SER A 7 -4.88 -10.77 10.86
C SER A 7 -4.89 -11.86 9.80
N SER A 8 -3.99 -11.74 8.83
CA SER A 8 -3.89 -12.66 7.69
C SER A 8 -2.60 -13.47 7.81
N LEU A 9 -2.67 -14.77 7.55
CA LEU A 9 -1.49 -15.64 7.51
C LEU A 9 -1.07 -15.83 6.05
N VAL A 10 0.23 -15.65 5.77
CA VAL A 10 0.81 -15.87 4.44
C VAL A 10 1.97 -16.85 4.57
N VAL A 11 1.97 -17.90 3.75
CA VAL A 11 3.05 -18.89 3.69
C VAL A 11 4.15 -18.35 2.76
N HIS A 12 5.32 -18.04 3.31
CA HIS A 12 6.51 -17.68 2.53
C HIS A 12 7.48 -18.87 2.48
N TYR A 13 8.47 -18.79 1.58
CA TYR A 13 9.52 -19.80 1.44
C TYR A 13 10.19 -20.16 2.78
N ALA A 14 10.50 -19.14 3.60
CA ALA A 14 11.18 -19.36 4.88
C ALA A 14 10.22 -19.81 6.00
N SER A 15 8.99 -19.27 6.04
CA SER A 15 8.00 -19.58 7.06
C SER A 15 6.64 -18.92 6.80
N THR A 16 5.62 -19.35 7.54
CA THR A 16 4.32 -18.66 7.60
C THR A 16 4.41 -17.43 8.49
N VAL A 17 3.97 -16.28 7.97
CA VAL A 17 3.99 -14.99 8.66
C VAL A 17 2.57 -14.51 8.91
N LYS A 18 2.30 -14.03 10.14
CA LYS A 18 1.03 -13.41 10.52
C LYS A 18 1.11 -11.89 10.37
N TYR A 19 0.35 -11.35 9.43
CA TYR A 19 0.25 -9.92 9.16
C TYR A 19 -0.91 -9.30 9.94
N CYS A 20 -0.64 -8.17 10.60
CA CYS A 20 -1.69 -7.31 11.14
C CYS A 20 -2.23 -6.44 10.00
N VAL A 21 -3.52 -6.56 9.69
CA VAL A 21 -4.13 -5.79 8.58
C VAL A 21 -4.61 -4.40 9.01
N ARG A 22 -4.39 -4.04 10.28
CA ARG A 22 -4.72 -2.72 10.80
C ARG A 22 -3.97 -1.65 9.99
N ASP A 23 -4.74 -0.66 9.53
CA ASP A 23 -4.27 0.47 8.72
C ASP A 23 -3.65 0.06 7.37
N PHE A 24 -3.84 -1.17 6.88
CA PHE A 24 -3.24 -1.62 5.63
C PHE A 24 -3.64 -0.71 4.45
N VAL A 25 -4.93 -0.42 4.30
CA VAL A 25 -5.45 0.48 3.26
C VAL A 25 -4.87 1.89 3.41
N LYS A 26 -4.85 2.42 4.64
CA LYS A 26 -4.33 3.77 4.92
C LYS A 26 -2.84 3.89 4.58
N LYS A 27 -2.04 2.89 4.95
CA LYS A 27 -0.61 2.81 4.61
C LYS A 27 -0.38 2.68 3.11
N ASN A 28 -1.25 1.95 2.41
CA ASN A 28 -1.10 1.72 0.97
C ASN A 28 -1.50 2.94 0.13
N LEU A 29 -2.56 3.64 0.55
CA LEU A 29 -3.00 4.89 -0.08
C LEU A 29 -2.00 6.04 0.11
N ASP A 30 -1.25 6.02 1.23
CA ASP A 30 -0.20 7.00 1.53
C ASP A 30 -0.67 8.46 1.34
N THR A 31 -1.86 8.74 1.87
CA THR A 31 -2.48 10.06 1.79
C THR A 31 -1.74 11.03 2.70
N VAL A 32 -1.09 12.02 2.10
CA VAL A 32 -0.57 13.20 2.80
C VAL A 32 -1.63 14.29 2.74
N ASN A 33 -1.70 15.08 3.80
CA ASN A 33 -2.59 16.22 3.86
C ASN A 33 -2.07 17.37 2.97
N GLU A 34 -2.89 17.82 2.03
CA GLU A 34 -2.53 18.87 1.07
C GLU A 34 -2.17 20.19 1.77
N SER A 35 -2.80 20.51 2.92
CA SER A 35 -2.47 21.74 3.64
C SER A 35 -1.10 21.71 4.31
N SER A 36 -0.59 20.52 4.69
CA SER A 36 0.80 20.41 5.16
C SER A 36 1.80 20.53 4.01
N ASP A 37 1.47 20.02 2.82
CA ASP A 37 2.33 20.14 1.64
C ASP A 37 2.49 21.61 1.22
N GLU A 38 1.41 22.40 1.30
CA GLU A 38 1.45 23.83 0.99
C GLU A 38 2.32 24.64 1.96
N VAL A 39 2.22 24.36 3.27
CA VAL A 39 3.08 25.01 4.28
C VAL A 39 4.56 24.71 4.00
N LEU A 40 4.90 23.45 3.70
CA LEU A 40 6.29 23.04 3.50
C LEU A 40 6.88 23.57 2.19
N ARG A 41 6.05 23.82 1.16
CA ARG A 41 6.47 24.50 -0.08
C ARG A 41 6.92 25.95 0.15
N THR A 42 6.43 26.60 1.20
CA THR A 42 6.83 27.98 1.58
C THR A 42 8.00 28.02 2.56
N SER A 43 8.59 26.87 2.90
CA SER A 43 9.71 26.78 3.83
C SER A 43 10.93 27.56 3.34
N ARG A 44 11.63 28.21 4.28
CA ARG A 44 12.94 28.84 4.01
C ARG A 44 14.06 27.81 3.82
N ASN A 45 13.82 26.54 4.16
CA ASN A 45 14.77 25.48 3.96
C ASN A 45 14.72 25.01 2.50
N CYS A 46 15.77 25.33 1.74
CA CYS A 46 15.88 24.99 0.31
C CYS A 46 15.78 23.49 0.02
N PHE A 47 16.26 22.63 0.94
CA PHE A 47 16.17 21.18 0.78
C PHE A 47 14.72 20.69 0.83
N LEU A 48 13.90 21.23 1.73
CA LEU A 48 12.48 20.85 1.84
C LEU A 48 11.69 21.26 0.59
N VAL A 49 11.98 22.46 0.06
CA VAL A 49 11.36 22.95 -1.17
C VAL A 49 11.74 22.06 -2.37
N GLN A 50 13.02 21.71 -2.50
CA GLN A 50 13.50 20.82 -3.58
C GLN A 50 12.90 19.42 -3.47
N LEU A 51 12.80 18.86 -2.26
CA LEU A 51 12.22 17.55 -2.01
C LEU A 51 10.75 17.48 -2.49
N LEU A 52 9.98 18.54 -2.26
CA LEU A 52 8.57 18.64 -2.66
C LEU A 52 8.37 18.97 -4.14
N GLN A 53 9.33 19.65 -4.77
CA GLN A 53 9.29 20.02 -6.19
C GLN A 53 9.78 18.91 -7.12
N ALA A 54 10.57 17.96 -6.62
CA ALA A 54 11.01 16.80 -7.40
C ALA A 54 9.80 15.96 -7.82
N CYS A 55 9.26 16.22 -9.01
CA CYS A 55 8.05 15.60 -9.57
C CYS A 55 8.07 14.07 -9.49
N SER A 56 9.23 13.43 -9.46
CA SER A 56 9.39 11.98 -9.33
C SER A 56 8.90 11.42 -7.99
N LEU A 57 8.96 12.17 -6.89
CA LEU A 57 8.46 11.74 -5.58
C LEU A 57 6.96 11.98 -5.41
N HIS A 58 6.42 13.00 -6.09
CA HIS A 58 5.00 13.37 -5.99
C HIS A 58 4.13 12.69 -7.06
N SER A 59 4.68 12.35 -8.23
CA SER A 59 3.92 11.81 -9.38
C SER A 59 3.69 10.29 -9.31
N CYS A 60 4.60 9.51 -8.70
CA CYS A 60 4.37 8.07 -8.41
C CYS A 60 3.19 7.81 -7.46
N ARG A 61 2.60 8.88 -6.92
CA ARG A 61 1.48 8.89 -5.96
C ARG A 61 0.12 8.77 -6.65
N ASN A 62 -0.02 9.25 -7.88
CA ASN A 62 -1.31 9.29 -8.59
C ASN A 62 -1.63 8.03 -9.40
N HIS A 63 -0.62 7.22 -9.76
CA HIS A 63 -0.83 5.99 -10.55
C HIS A 63 -1.23 4.75 -9.73
N ARG A 64 -1.29 4.83 -8.39
CA ARG A 64 -1.73 3.70 -7.54
C ARG A 64 -3.26 3.56 -7.44
N ASN A 65 -4.02 4.53 -7.97
CA ASN A 65 -5.48 4.52 -7.92
C ASN A 65 -6.14 3.85 -9.14
N GLU A 66 -5.35 3.34 -10.09
CA GLU A 66 -5.88 2.46 -11.13
C GLU A 66 -6.23 1.12 -10.48
N PRO A 67 -7.50 0.66 -10.53
CA PRO A 67 -7.85 -0.64 -10.00
C PRO A 67 -7.03 -1.70 -10.74
N LEU A 68 -6.25 -2.49 -9.99
CA LEU A 68 -5.60 -3.68 -10.54
C LEU A 68 -6.68 -4.51 -11.27
N PRO A 69 -6.44 -4.95 -12.52
CA PRO A 69 -7.38 -5.81 -13.22
C PRO A 69 -7.70 -7.02 -12.33
N LEU A 70 -9.00 -7.29 -12.14
CA LEU A 70 -9.55 -8.42 -11.38
C LEU A 70 -8.95 -9.80 -11.76
N ALA A 71 -8.20 -9.87 -12.86
CA ALA A 71 -7.49 -11.05 -13.35
C ALA A 71 -6.41 -11.61 -12.40
N LEU A 72 -5.94 -10.85 -11.39
CA LEU A 72 -4.98 -11.37 -10.39
C LEU A 72 -5.61 -11.76 -9.05
N ALA A 73 -6.92 -11.54 -8.86
CA ALA A 73 -7.61 -11.83 -7.59
C ALA A 73 -8.13 -13.27 -7.51
N TYR A 74 -8.06 -14.03 -8.60
CA TYR A 74 -8.52 -15.42 -8.68
C TYR A 74 -7.45 -16.28 -9.34
N ASP A 75 -6.44 -16.68 -8.58
CA ASP A 75 -5.68 -17.88 -8.93
C ASP A 75 -5.45 -18.70 -7.66
N GLY A 76 -6.34 -19.65 -7.42
CA GLY A 76 -6.25 -20.51 -6.26
C GLY A 76 -7.57 -21.11 -5.81
N VAL A 77 -8.28 -21.82 -6.69
CA VAL A 77 -9.04 -23.06 -6.40
C VAL A 77 -9.38 -23.70 -7.75
N GLU A 78 -8.62 -24.73 -8.14
CA GLU A 78 -9.09 -26.02 -8.71
C GLU A 78 -7.92 -26.79 -9.31
N ARG A 79 -7.32 -27.69 -8.52
CA ARG A 79 -6.67 -28.91 -9.03
C ARG A 79 -6.83 -30.05 -8.02
N GLU A 80 -8.04 -30.57 -7.95
CA GLU A 80 -8.34 -31.96 -7.54
C GLU A 80 -9.51 -32.37 -8.45
N ASN A 81 -9.36 -33.20 -9.48
CA ASN A 81 -8.93 -34.60 -9.41
C ASN A 81 -8.49 -35.08 -10.80
N MET A 82 -7.24 -35.53 -10.93
CA MET A 82 -6.92 -36.60 -11.88
C MET A 82 -5.62 -37.28 -11.46
N THR A 83 -5.77 -38.48 -10.92
CA THR A 83 -4.72 -39.48 -10.77
C THR A 83 -5.37 -40.87 -10.76
N PRO A 84 -4.71 -41.93 -11.26
CA PRO A 84 -3.88 -42.04 -12.46
C PRO A 84 -4.69 -42.47 -13.69
#